data_AF-A0A1T0AWK5-F1
#
_entry.id   AF-A0A1T0AWK5-F1
#
_cell.length_a   1.000
_cell.length_b   1.000
_cell.length_c   1.000
_cell.angle_alpha   90.00
_cell.angle_beta   90.00
_cell.angle_gamma   90.00
#
_symmetry.space_group_name_H-M   'P 1'
#
loop_
_entity.id
_entity.type
_entity.pdbx_description
1 polymer ?
#
loop_
_entity_poly.entity_id
_entity_poly.type
_entity_poly.pdbx_seq_one_letter_code
_entity_poly.pdbx_strand_id
1 'polypeptide(L)'
;MKNNQKIEINEDNRANKQTNKQTNKQTNGKSLTIVSVTGHQGYAQGSAYAIARSYEQLQGKIENIKCLLISPEKPEELADYILHCPCKPFSYFEYNIFMLYSLGQLIDTDFALVVQNDGWVLNGNNWRDEFLDYDYIGAPIAGFIEVDQHNKFIKYHGDYFWLNHYKETNLNFKNHQNGGFSLRSKKLLDAPRKFNLKLEMDSPDLFYDYPLQLKWTNVGHFEDVYLIALQREFLESQGFRFASQELAAYFSINDLLPHLEYGISLDNVLGGHFASGLVLTSKENVYLAKKLFNTRDELVSDYIIQMLLKAGHNIVIPNDFYLE
;
A
#
# COMPACT_ATOMS: atom_id res chain seq x y z
N MET A 1 3.70 -40.42 -4.88
CA MET A 1 2.27 -40.45 -4.49
C MET A 1 2.17 -40.63 -2.99
N LYS A 2 2.09 -39.54 -2.23
CA LYS A 2 1.73 -39.55 -0.81
C LYS A 2 0.87 -38.31 -0.54
N ASN A 3 -0.30 -38.60 -0.01
CA ASN A 3 -1.46 -37.77 0.35
C ASN A 3 -1.15 -36.36 0.86
N ASN A 4 -1.73 -35.36 0.19
CA ASN A 4 -1.96 -34.03 0.77
C ASN A 4 -3.19 -34.08 1.69
N GLN A 5 -3.05 -33.59 2.92
CA GLN A 5 -4.16 -33.42 3.86
C GLN A 5 -4.87 -32.09 3.56
N LYS A 6 -6.14 -32.19 3.18
CA LYS A 6 -7.07 -31.08 2.94
C LYS A 6 -7.95 -30.96 4.20
N ILE A 7 -8.09 -29.76 4.76
CA ILE A 7 -8.98 -29.50 5.89
C ILE A 7 -10.20 -28.77 5.33
N GLU A 8 -11.37 -29.40 5.44
CA GLU A 8 -12.67 -28.81 5.06
C GLU A 8 -13.49 -28.60 6.34
N ILE A 9 -14.16 -27.45 6.46
CA ILE A 9 -15.06 -27.11 7.56
C ILE A 9 -16.48 -26.98 6.98
N ASN A 10 -17.45 -27.65 7.61
CA ASN A 10 -18.87 -27.61 7.27
C ASN A 10 -19.50 -26.26 7.65
N GLU A 11 -20.22 -25.64 6.72
CA GLU A 11 -21.08 -24.48 6.99
C GLU A 11 -22.52 -24.90 7.27
N ASP A 12 -23.04 -24.48 8.43
CA ASP A 12 -24.44 -24.63 8.82
C ASP A 12 -25.20 -23.33 8.47
N ASN A 13 -26.11 -23.43 7.51
CA ASN A 13 -26.91 -22.32 6.98
C ASN A 13 -28.11 -22.00 7.89
N ARG A 14 -28.13 -20.79 8.49
CA ARG A 14 -29.39 -20.18 8.97
C ARG A 14 -29.49 -18.72 8.53
N ALA A 15 -30.40 -18.52 7.57
CA ALA A 15 -30.80 -17.21 7.07
C ALA A 15 -31.56 -16.41 8.13
N ASN A 16 -31.19 -15.14 8.31
CA ASN A 16 -32.05 -14.13 8.93
C ASN A 16 -32.09 -12.90 8.03
N LYS A 17 -33.27 -12.63 7.48
CA LYS A 17 -33.58 -11.43 6.69
C LYS A 17 -33.71 -10.24 7.64
N GLN A 18 -32.80 -9.27 7.54
CA GLN A 18 -33.08 -7.89 7.93
C GLN A 18 -32.80 -6.97 6.74
N THR A 19 -33.89 -6.38 6.25
CA THR A 19 -33.92 -5.32 5.26
C THR A 19 -33.33 -4.05 5.83
N ASN A 20 -32.21 -3.58 5.28
CA ASN A 20 -31.77 -2.20 5.46
C ASN A 20 -31.64 -1.51 4.09
N LYS A 21 -32.28 -0.33 4.03
CA LYS A 21 -32.44 0.52 2.86
C LYS A 21 -31.10 0.84 2.22
N GLN A 22 -30.89 0.37 0.99
CA GLN A 22 -29.87 0.92 0.09
C GLN A 22 -30.29 2.34 -0.27
N THR A 23 -29.60 3.32 0.28
CA THR A 23 -29.54 4.65 -0.30
C THR A 23 -28.73 4.54 -1.59
N ASN A 24 -29.38 4.76 -2.73
CA ASN A 24 -28.69 4.93 -4.02
C ASN A 24 -27.76 6.13 -3.93
N LYS A 25 -26.50 5.89 -3.57
CA LYS A 25 -25.41 6.84 -3.77
C LYS A 25 -25.05 6.73 -5.25
N GLN A 26 -25.34 7.79 -5.98
CA GLN A 26 -24.93 7.95 -7.37
C GLN A 26 -23.41 7.77 -7.42
N THR A 27 -22.92 6.73 -8.09
CA THR A 27 -21.49 6.50 -8.28
C THR A 27 -20.93 7.73 -8.96
N ASN A 28 -20.09 8.48 -8.24
CA ASN A 28 -19.33 9.57 -8.85
C ASN A 28 -18.45 8.89 -9.91
N GLY A 29 -18.77 9.06 -11.20
CA GLY A 29 -18.15 8.38 -12.35
C GLY A 29 -16.67 8.73 -12.58
N LYS A 30 -15.87 8.72 -11.51
CA LYS A 30 -14.44 8.94 -11.47
C LYS A 30 -13.74 7.72 -12.04
N SER A 31 -12.75 7.98 -12.86
CA SER A 31 -11.89 6.98 -13.48
C SER A 31 -10.69 6.63 -12.60
N LEU A 32 -10.22 5.39 -12.70
CA LEU A 32 -9.12 4.86 -11.89
C LEU A 32 -8.09 4.15 -12.78
N THR A 33 -6.80 4.40 -12.55
CA THR A 33 -5.73 3.53 -13.06
C THR A 33 -5.16 2.71 -11.92
N ILE A 34 -5.25 1.39 -11.99
CA ILE A 34 -4.49 0.49 -11.12
C ILE A 34 -3.08 0.37 -11.70
N VAL A 35 -2.08 0.84 -10.97
CA VAL A 35 -0.71 0.97 -11.48
C VAL A 35 0.29 0.32 -10.54
N SER A 36 1.28 -0.37 -11.12
CA SER A 36 2.49 -0.79 -10.42
C SER A 36 3.72 -0.26 -11.14
N VAL A 37 4.70 0.19 -10.36
CA VAL A 37 5.97 0.75 -10.85
C VAL A 37 7.09 0.00 -10.17
N THR A 38 8.01 -0.57 -10.94
CA THR A 38 9.25 -1.16 -10.42
C THR A 38 10.39 -0.92 -11.39
N GLY A 39 11.57 -0.60 -10.85
CA GLY A 39 12.83 -0.59 -11.60
C GLY A 39 13.60 -1.91 -11.48
N HIS A 40 13.14 -2.82 -10.61
CA HIS A 40 13.77 -4.11 -10.36
C HIS A 40 12.97 -5.23 -11.04
N GLN A 41 13.56 -5.87 -12.06
CA GLN A 41 12.84 -6.85 -12.88
C GLN A 41 12.30 -8.04 -12.08
N GLY A 42 12.99 -8.44 -11.00
CA GLY A 42 12.54 -9.51 -10.10
C GLY A 42 11.18 -9.25 -9.43
N TYR A 43 10.68 -8.02 -9.42
CA TYR A 43 9.35 -7.69 -8.86
C TYR A 43 8.25 -7.61 -9.94
N ALA A 44 8.61 -7.55 -11.22
CA ALA A 44 7.66 -7.29 -12.30
C ALA A 44 6.53 -8.32 -12.38
N GLN A 45 6.84 -9.61 -12.19
CA GLN A 45 5.85 -10.69 -12.23
C GLN A 45 4.85 -10.59 -11.07
N GLY A 46 5.34 -10.38 -9.84
CA GLY A 46 4.48 -10.18 -8.67
C GLY A 46 3.62 -8.92 -8.77
N SER A 47 4.18 -7.83 -9.30
CA SER A 47 3.46 -6.59 -9.59
C SER A 47 2.33 -6.78 -10.61
N ALA A 48 2.54 -7.60 -11.64
CA ALA A 48 1.48 -7.96 -12.59
C ALA A 48 0.32 -8.69 -11.90
N TYR A 49 0.62 -9.63 -11.00
CA TYR A 49 -0.41 -10.32 -10.20
C TYR A 49 -1.17 -9.37 -9.27
N ALA A 50 -0.46 -8.42 -8.65
CA ALA A 50 -1.08 -7.42 -7.79
C ALA A 50 -2.08 -6.54 -8.56
N ILE A 51 -1.73 -6.10 -9.78
CA ILE A 51 -2.63 -5.37 -10.68
C ILE A 51 -3.82 -6.25 -11.05
N ALA A 52 -3.57 -7.48 -11.53
CA ALA A 52 -4.61 -8.38 -12.01
C ALA A 52 -5.63 -8.72 -10.93
N ARG A 53 -5.17 -9.07 -9.73
CA ARG A 53 -6.05 -9.34 -8.58
C ARG A 53 -6.84 -8.09 -8.19
N SER A 54 -6.18 -6.94 -8.13
CA SER A 54 -6.85 -5.69 -7.73
C SER A 54 -7.92 -5.27 -8.74
N TYR A 55 -7.66 -5.47 -10.03
CA TYR A 55 -8.66 -5.31 -11.08
C TYR A 55 -9.85 -6.24 -10.88
N GLU A 56 -9.61 -7.53 -10.62
CA GLU A 56 -10.69 -8.51 -10.40
C GLU A 56 -11.58 -8.19 -9.19
N GLN A 57 -11.00 -7.62 -8.14
CA GLN A 57 -11.73 -7.21 -6.94
C GLN A 57 -12.58 -5.94 -7.15
N LEU A 58 -12.08 -5.01 -7.96
CA LEU A 58 -12.67 -3.68 -8.15
C LEU A 58 -13.55 -3.56 -9.40
N GLN A 59 -13.40 -4.45 -10.39
CA GLN A 59 -14.28 -4.46 -11.57
C GLN A 59 -15.75 -4.60 -11.14
N GLY A 60 -16.63 -3.81 -11.77
CA GLY A 60 -18.04 -3.73 -11.41
C GLY A 60 -18.36 -2.86 -10.18
N LYS A 61 -17.34 -2.40 -9.43
CA LYS A 61 -17.49 -1.40 -8.36
C LYS A 61 -17.07 0.00 -8.82
N ILE A 62 -16.07 0.05 -9.70
CA ILE A 62 -15.61 1.26 -10.36
C ILE A 62 -15.81 1.05 -11.86
N GLU A 63 -16.47 2.00 -12.51
CA GLU A 63 -16.93 1.84 -13.90
C GLU A 63 -15.78 1.90 -14.92
N ASN A 64 -14.81 2.79 -14.70
CA ASN A 64 -13.73 3.05 -15.65
C ASN A 64 -12.37 2.77 -15.00
N ILE A 65 -11.90 1.53 -15.16
CA ILE A 65 -10.59 1.09 -14.67
C ILE A 65 -9.63 0.86 -15.84
N LYS A 66 -8.44 1.45 -15.76
CA LYS A 66 -7.27 1.11 -16.58
C LYS A 66 -6.24 0.37 -15.73
N CYS A 67 -5.41 -0.45 -16.38
CA CYS A 67 -4.33 -1.19 -15.72
C CYS A 67 -3.00 -0.88 -16.40
N LEU A 68 -1.99 -0.50 -15.60
CA LEU A 68 -0.68 -0.09 -16.08
C LEU A 68 0.44 -0.75 -15.27
N LEU A 69 1.33 -1.47 -15.94
CA LEU A 69 2.58 -1.96 -15.36
C LEU A 69 3.76 -1.20 -15.95
N ILE A 70 4.56 -0.59 -15.09
CA ILE A 70 5.83 0.03 -15.46
C ILE A 70 6.97 -0.83 -14.89
N SER A 71 7.71 -1.49 -15.77
CA SER A 71 8.80 -2.41 -15.41
C SER A 71 9.86 -2.46 -16.50
N PRO A 72 11.12 -2.88 -16.21
CA PRO A 72 12.18 -2.95 -17.22
C PRO A 72 11.80 -3.79 -18.44
N GLU A 73 11.24 -4.97 -18.19
CA GLU A 73 10.80 -5.91 -19.22
C GLU A 73 9.38 -6.40 -18.92
N LYS A 74 8.68 -6.81 -19.97
CA LYS A 74 7.35 -7.41 -19.85
C LYS A 74 7.49 -8.76 -19.10
N PRO A 75 6.75 -9.00 -18.00
CA PRO A 75 6.79 -10.29 -17.32
C PRO A 75 6.21 -11.41 -18.19
N GLU A 76 6.51 -12.66 -17.86
CA GLU A 76 6.08 -13.84 -18.61
C GLU A 76 4.55 -13.94 -18.64
N GLU A 77 3.92 -13.79 -17.48
CA GLU A 77 2.46 -13.75 -17.36
C GLU A 77 1.99 -12.30 -17.19
N LEU A 78 1.33 -11.77 -18.22
CA LEU A 78 0.66 -10.46 -18.17
C LEU A 78 -0.69 -10.54 -18.87
N ALA A 79 -1.76 -10.20 -18.16
CA ALA A 79 -3.10 -10.17 -18.74
C ALA A 79 -3.22 -9.11 -19.83
N ASP A 80 -3.99 -9.41 -20.90
CA ASP A 80 -4.08 -8.56 -22.09
C ASP A 80 -4.60 -7.13 -21.83
N TYR A 81 -5.39 -6.95 -20.77
CA TYR A 81 -5.93 -5.66 -20.36
C TYR A 81 -4.93 -4.81 -19.54
N ILE A 82 -3.77 -5.35 -19.18
CA ILE A 82 -2.71 -4.62 -18.47
C ILE A 82 -1.73 -4.07 -19.51
N LEU A 83 -1.70 -2.75 -19.65
CA LEU A 83 -0.72 -2.10 -20.50
C LEU A 83 0.67 -2.19 -19.84
N HIS A 84 1.65 -2.72 -20.56
CA HIS A 84 3.06 -2.65 -20.15
C HIS A 84 3.72 -1.41 -20.75
N CYS A 85 4.33 -0.60 -19.87
CA CYS A 85 5.16 0.53 -20.23
C CYS A 85 6.61 0.23 -19.81
N PRO A 86 7.52 -0.08 -20.75
CA PRO A 86 8.90 -0.39 -20.41
C PRO A 86 9.63 0.82 -19.82
N CYS A 87 10.44 0.60 -18.78
CA CYS A 87 11.35 1.59 -18.21
C CYS A 87 12.80 1.09 -18.26
N LYS A 88 13.78 1.93 -17.91
CA LYS A 88 15.13 1.44 -17.61
C LYS A 88 15.17 0.93 -16.16
N PRO A 89 16.02 -0.06 -15.84
CA PRO A 89 16.19 -0.48 -14.46
C PRO A 89 16.59 0.68 -13.56
N PHE A 90 16.02 0.72 -12.36
CA PHE A 90 16.30 1.75 -11.38
C PHE A 90 16.11 1.23 -9.94
N SER A 91 16.82 1.86 -9.01
CA SER A 91 16.83 1.52 -7.59
C SER A 91 15.57 1.96 -6.85
N TYR A 92 15.41 1.53 -5.60
CA TYR A 92 14.34 2.05 -4.74
C TYR A 92 14.45 3.58 -4.53
N PHE A 93 15.67 4.13 -4.53
CA PHE A 93 15.84 5.58 -4.46
C PHE A 93 15.20 6.28 -5.67
N GLU A 94 15.50 5.81 -6.88
CA GLU A 94 14.93 6.36 -8.12
C GLU A 94 13.42 6.09 -8.24
N TYR A 95 12.91 5.00 -7.64
CA TYR A 95 11.46 4.76 -7.52
C TYR A 95 10.76 5.94 -6.86
N ASN A 96 11.28 6.45 -5.73
CA ASN A 96 10.70 7.59 -5.02
C ASN A 96 10.63 8.84 -5.91
N ILE A 97 11.72 9.13 -6.65
CA ILE A 97 11.77 10.24 -7.61
C ILE A 97 10.78 10.04 -8.76
N PHE A 98 10.67 8.82 -9.27
CA PHE A 98 9.72 8.48 -10.33
C PHE A 98 8.28 8.72 -9.87
N MET A 99 7.94 8.27 -8.65
CA MET A 99 6.60 8.45 -8.09
C MET A 99 6.24 9.93 -7.90
N LEU A 100 7.21 10.76 -7.45
CA LEU A 100 6.99 12.20 -7.27
C LEU A 100 6.84 12.96 -8.59
N TYR A 101 7.68 12.67 -9.58
CA TYR A 101 7.84 13.57 -10.73
C TYR A 101 7.46 12.94 -12.07
N SER A 102 7.26 11.64 -12.17
CA SER A 102 7.07 10.96 -13.46
C SER A 102 5.73 10.25 -13.56
N LEU A 103 5.23 9.64 -12.49
CA LEU A 103 3.98 8.87 -12.52
C LEU A 103 2.79 9.70 -13.07
N GLY A 104 2.64 10.95 -12.64
CA GLY A 104 1.53 11.82 -13.09
C GLY A 104 1.48 12.08 -14.60
N GLN A 105 2.58 11.89 -15.32
CA GLN A 105 2.63 12.02 -16.79
C GLN A 105 2.05 10.80 -17.51
N LEU A 106 1.95 9.65 -16.83
CA LEU A 106 1.49 8.38 -17.39
C LEU A 106 0.06 8.03 -16.99
N ILE A 107 -0.51 8.75 -16.04
CA ILE A 107 -1.88 8.57 -15.58
C ILE A 107 -2.77 9.59 -16.29
N ASP A 108 -3.88 9.16 -16.87
CA ASP A 108 -4.87 10.04 -17.50
C ASP A 108 -6.27 9.94 -16.86
N THR A 109 -6.39 9.12 -15.82
CA THR A 109 -7.60 8.94 -15.00
C THR A 109 -7.62 9.91 -13.82
N ASP A 110 -8.79 10.06 -13.18
CA ASP A 110 -8.97 10.96 -12.02
C ASP A 110 -8.14 10.52 -10.81
N PHE A 111 -7.94 9.22 -10.65
CA PHE A 111 -7.18 8.60 -9.58
C PHE A 111 -6.22 7.53 -10.09
N ALA A 112 -5.17 7.27 -9.32
CA ALA A 112 -4.30 6.11 -9.46
C ALA A 112 -4.31 5.30 -8.16
N LEU A 113 -4.58 3.99 -8.25
CA LEU A 113 -4.34 3.04 -7.17
C LEU A 113 -2.99 2.38 -7.40
N VAL A 114 -2.00 2.78 -6.59
CA VAL A 114 -0.67 2.18 -6.56
C VAL A 114 -0.77 0.82 -5.87
N VAL A 115 -0.30 -0.21 -6.56
CA VAL A 115 -0.14 -1.58 -6.06
C VAL A 115 1.29 -2.05 -6.31
N GLN A 116 1.78 -2.97 -5.50
CA GLN A 116 3.12 -3.54 -5.58
C GLN A 116 3.04 -5.06 -5.42
N ASN A 117 4.13 -5.78 -5.69
CA ASN A 117 4.17 -7.22 -5.47
C ASN A 117 3.91 -7.62 -4.01
N ASP A 118 4.12 -6.71 -3.07
CA ASP A 118 3.81 -6.79 -1.64
C ASP A 118 2.66 -5.86 -1.20
N GLY A 119 1.89 -5.28 -2.12
CA GLY A 119 0.74 -4.43 -1.77
C GLY A 119 -0.42 -4.48 -2.78
N TRP A 120 -1.59 -4.96 -2.37
CA TRP A 120 -2.72 -5.22 -3.29
C TRP A 120 -4.10 -5.17 -2.61
N VAL A 121 -5.17 -5.17 -3.41
CA VAL A 121 -6.56 -5.27 -2.93
C VAL A 121 -6.87 -6.69 -2.46
N LEU A 122 -7.29 -6.82 -1.21
CA LEU A 122 -7.65 -8.09 -0.58
C LEU A 122 -9.10 -8.45 -0.85
N ASN A 123 -10.01 -7.51 -0.57
CA ASN A 123 -11.45 -7.68 -0.68
C ASN A 123 -12.10 -6.41 -1.23
N GLY A 124 -12.49 -6.43 -2.50
CA GLY A 124 -13.10 -5.29 -3.15
C GLY A 124 -14.45 -4.88 -2.55
N ASN A 125 -15.15 -5.76 -1.84
CA ASN A 125 -16.44 -5.42 -1.20
C ASN A 125 -16.28 -4.40 -0.07
N ASN A 126 -15.06 -4.21 0.42
CA ASN A 126 -14.72 -3.19 1.40
C ASN A 126 -14.37 -1.84 0.75
N TRP A 127 -14.49 -1.70 -0.58
CA TRP A 127 -14.34 -0.41 -1.25
C TRP A 127 -15.35 0.61 -0.71
N ARG A 128 -14.89 1.84 -0.51
CA ARG A 128 -15.72 2.95 -0.07
C ARG A 128 -15.52 4.13 -1.00
N ASP A 129 -16.62 4.67 -1.52
CA ASP A 129 -16.57 5.86 -2.39
C ASP A 129 -15.94 7.07 -1.70
N GLU A 130 -16.01 7.14 -0.36
CA GLU A 130 -15.38 8.20 0.44
C GLU A 130 -13.85 8.25 0.28
N PHE A 131 -13.20 7.15 -0.14
CA PHE A 131 -11.77 7.16 -0.47
C PHE A 131 -11.44 8.16 -1.58
N LEU A 132 -12.39 8.40 -2.50
CA LEU A 132 -12.24 9.34 -3.61
C LEU A 132 -12.43 10.81 -3.20
N ASP A 133 -12.75 11.10 -1.93
CA ASP A 133 -12.87 12.47 -1.40
C ASP A 133 -11.53 13.05 -0.93
N TYR A 134 -10.46 12.24 -0.97
CA TYR A 134 -9.11 12.57 -0.57
C TYR A 134 -8.14 12.49 -1.75
N ASP A 135 -7.11 13.33 -1.74
CA ASP A 135 -6.06 13.33 -2.75
C ASP A 135 -4.98 12.27 -2.48
N TYR A 136 -4.86 11.81 -1.22
CA TYR A 136 -3.99 10.72 -0.81
C TYR A 136 -4.63 9.90 0.30
N ILE A 137 -4.56 8.58 0.15
CA ILE A 137 -4.76 7.61 1.23
C ILE A 137 -3.78 6.46 1.00
N GLY A 138 -2.95 6.18 2.01
CA GLY A 138 -1.97 5.11 1.99
C GLY A 138 -2.17 4.15 3.15
N ALA A 139 -1.29 3.17 3.30
CA ALA A 139 -1.39 2.22 4.40
C ALA A 139 -0.96 2.84 5.73
N PRO A 140 -1.79 2.81 6.79
CA PRO A 140 -1.48 3.46 8.05
C PRO A 140 -0.27 2.82 8.71
N ILE A 141 0.67 3.66 9.16
CA ILE A 141 1.84 3.25 9.94
C ILE A 141 1.68 3.81 11.35
N ALA A 142 1.95 2.99 12.36
CA ALA A 142 2.04 3.44 13.75
C ALA A 142 3.35 4.22 13.97
N GLY A 143 3.43 5.41 13.39
CA GLY A 143 4.61 6.26 13.46
C GLY A 143 4.33 7.71 13.09
N PHE A 144 5.18 8.59 13.60
CA PHE A 144 5.14 10.02 13.34
C PHE A 144 6.43 10.50 12.68
N ILE A 145 6.28 11.42 11.73
CA ILE A 145 7.38 12.23 11.20
C ILE A 145 7.36 13.57 11.93
N GLU A 146 8.42 13.85 12.68
CA GLU A 146 8.64 15.15 13.28
C GLU A 146 9.28 16.11 12.26
N VAL A 147 8.72 17.31 12.14
CA VAL A 147 9.22 18.36 11.27
C VAL A 147 9.48 19.67 12.01
N ASP A 148 10.42 20.45 11.50
CA ASP A 148 10.68 21.81 12.01
C ASP A 148 9.66 22.83 11.47
N GLN A 149 9.79 24.08 11.92
CA GLN A 149 8.96 25.22 11.48
C GLN A 149 9.06 25.55 9.97
N HIS A 150 10.01 24.95 9.26
CA HIS A 150 10.20 25.07 7.82
C HIS A 150 9.82 23.77 7.08
N ASN A 151 9.13 22.85 7.75
CA ASN A 151 8.73 21.53 7.28
C ASN A 151 9.91 20.64 6.83
N LYS A 152 11.08 20.80 7.46
CA LYS A 152 12.21 19.89 7.28
C LYS A 152 12.12 18.73 8.25
N PHE A 153 12.51 17.53 7.79
CA PHE A 153 12.55 16.34 8.63
C PHE A 153 13.49 16.55 9.83
N ILE A 154 13.01 16.24 11.02
CA ILE A 154 13.80 16.16 12.25
C ILE A 154 14.05 14.68 12.60
N LYS A 155 12.97 13.90 12.76
CA LYS A 155 13.05 12.54 13.30
C LYS A 155 11.82 11.70 12.97
N TYR A 156 12.02 10.39 12.85
CA TYR A 156 10.94 9.41 12.88
C TYR A 156 10.71 8.89 14.30
N HIS A 157 9.46 8.87 14.73
CA HIS A 157 9.02 8.28 16.00
C HIS A 157 8.22 7.00 15.71
N GLY A 158 8.61 5.91 16.35
CA GLY A 158 8.00 4.59 16.16
C GLY A 158 6.70 4.38 16.94
N ASP A 159 6.27 3.12 16.94
CA ASP A 159 5.01 2.62 17.48
C ASP A 159 4.75 2.99 18.94
N TYR A 160 5.75 2.87 19.82
CA TYR A 160 5.60 3.20 21.22
C TYR A 160 5.25 4.69 21.43
N PHE A 161 5.94 5.58 20.71
CA PHE A 161 5.63 7.00 20.78
C PHE A 161 4.25 7.27 20.14
N TRP A 162 3.98 6.66 18.99
CA TRP A 162 2.69 6.79 18.32
C TRP A 162 1.53 6.38 19.23
N LEU A 163 1.62 5.25 19.93
CA LEU A 163 0.58 4.74 20.84
C LEU A 163 0.24 5.72 21.96
N ASN A 164 1.21 6.49 22.43
CA ASN A 164 1.00 7.48 23.49
C ASN A 164 0.47 8.83 22.96
N HIS A 165 0.56 9.08 21.64
CA HIS A 165 0.32 10.39 21.04
C HIS A 165 -0.63 10.38 19.83
N TYR A 166 -1.19 9.24 19.40
CA TYR A 166 -1.95 9.14 18.13
C TYR A 166 -3.26 9.96 18.11
N LYS A 167 -3.80 10.30 19.29
CA LYS A 167 -4.96 11.20 19.45
C LYS A 167 -4.53 12.67 19.52
N GLU A 168 -3.26 12.94 19.75
CA GLU A 168 -2.72 14.28 19.85
C GLU A 168 -2.40 14.82 18.45
N THR A 169 -3.01 15.96 18.11
CA THR A 169 -2.77 16.64 16.84
C THR A 169 -1.73 17.74 17.06
N ASN A 170 -0.47 17.38 17.31
CA ASN A 170 0.62 18.36 17.29
C ASN A 170 0.94 18.70 15.83
N LEU A 171 0.98 20.00 15.48
CA LEU A 171 1.31 20.42 14.11
C LEU A 171 2.68 19.89 13.66
N ASN A 172 3.64 19.71 14.57
CA ASN A 172 4.98 19.25 14.20
C ASN A 172 5.08 17.72 14.00
N PHE A 173 4.07 16.94 14.42
CA PHE A 173 4.05 15.49 14.25
C PHE A 173 3.07 15.08 13.16
N LYS A 174 3.60 14.66 12.02
CA LYS A 174 2.80 14.25 10.87
C LYS A 174 2.63 12.73 10.88
N ASN A 175 1.37 12.30 10.95
CA ASN A 175 1.01 10.89 10.83
C ASN A 175 1.50 10.32 9.49
N HIS A 176 2.10 9.14 9.53
CA HIS A 176 2.72 8.51 8.37
C HIS A 176 1.80 7.46 7.73
N GLN A 177 1.69 7.47 6.39
CA GLN A 177 0.95 6.49 5.60
C GLN A 177 1.78 6.04 4.41
N ASN A 178 2.03 4.74 4.31
CA ASN A 178 2.91 4.15 3.30
C ASN A 178 2.35 4.26 1.88
N GLY A 179 3.23 4.53 0.91
CA GLY A 179 2.92 4.66 -0.51
C GLY A 179 2.77 3.36 -1.31
N GLY A 180 3.20 2.20 -0.79
CA GLY A 180 3.27 0.92 -1.49
C GLY A 180 1.93 0.26 -1.80
N PHE A 181 0.89 0.63 -1.04
CA PHE A 181 -0.51 0.47 -1.44
C PHE A 181 -1.24 1.78 -1.13
N SER A 182 -1.48 2.59 -2.15
CA SER A 182 -2.02 3.94 -1.96
C SER A 182 -2.90 4.39 -3.11
N LEU A 183 -3.95 5.15 -2.80
CA LEU A 183 -4.78 5.84 -3.78
C LEU A 183 -4.38 7.31 -3.82
N ARG A 184 -4.11 7.81 -5.03
CA ARG A 184 -3.60 9.16 -5.28
C ARG A 184 -4.46 9.84 -6.34
N SER A 185 -4.91 11.07 -6.10
CA SER A 185 -5.62 11.83 -7.14
C SER A 185 -4.65 12.29 -8.22
N LYS A 186 -5.15 12.47 -9.45
CA LYS A 186 -4.38 13.06 -10.54
C LYS A 186 -3.82 14.43 -10.17
N LYS A 187 -4.62 15.22 -9.44
CA LYS A 187 -4.22 16.53 -8.91
C LYS A 187 -2.95 16.42 -8.06
N LEU A 188 -2.84 15.41 -7.20
CA LEU A 188 -1.65 15.19 -6.36
C LEU A 188 -0.46 14.69 -7.16
N LEU A 189 -0.67 13.77 -8.10
CA LEU A 189 0.41 13.27 -8.96
C LEU A 189 1.06 14.38 -9.80
N ASP A 190 0.31 15.43 -10.16
CA ASP A 190 0.84 16.59 -10.89
C ASP A 190 1.45 17.68 -9.99
N ALA A 191 1.13 17.65 -8.69
CA ALA A 191 1.45 18.73 -7.77
C ALA A 191 2.96 19.02 -7.68
N PRO A 192 3.87 18.02 -7.58
CA PRO A 192 5.30 18.29 -7.47
C PRO A 192 5.85 19.12 -8.64
N ARG A 193 5.42 18.83 -9.87
CA ARG A 193 5.81 19.64 -11.04
C ARG A 193 5.09 20.97 -11.09
N LYS A 194 3.77 20.98 -10.86
CA LYS A 194 2.94 22.19 -10.92
C LYS A 194 3.43 23.28 -9.98
N PHE A 195 3.84 22.91 -8.77
CA PHE A 195 4.32 23.85 -7.75
C PHE A 195 5.85 23.92 -7.66
N ASN A 196 6.58 23.23 -8.55
CA ASN A 196 8.04 23.17 -8.53
C ASN A 196 8.59 22.75 -7.15
N LEU A 197 7.97 21.74 -6.54
CA LEU A 197 8.38 21.20 -5.25
C LEU A 197 9.72 20.49 -5.42
N LYS A 198 10.75 20.95 -4.70
CA LYS A 198 12.10 20.39 -4.78
C LYS A 198 12.31 19.41 -3.63
N LEU A 199 12.69 18.19 -3.98
CA LEU A 199 13.17 17.23 -2.99
C LEU A 199 14.58 17.64 -2.55
N GLU A 200 14.72 18.14 -1.33
CA GLU A 200 16.01 18.36 -0.69
C GLU A 200 16.45 17.06 -0.01
N MET A 201 17.74 16.74 -0.12
CA MET A 201 18.29 15.49 0.41
C MET A 201 19.59 15.73 1.17
N ASP A 202 19.71 15.02 2.28
CA ASP A 202 20.95 14.96 3.04
C ASP A 202 21.97 14.04 2.36
N SER A 203 23.24 14.23 2.74
CA SER A 203 24.29 13.26 2.40
C SER A 203 23.98 11.91 3.05
N PRO A 204 24.34 10.78 2.40
CA PRO A 204 24.22 9.47 3.02
C PRO A 204 25.04 9.39 4.32
N ASP A 205 24.59 8.53 5.23
CA ASP A 205 25.27 8.22 6.47
C ASP A 205 26.67 7.64 6.19
N LEU A 206 27.60 7.85 7.12
CA LEU A 206 28.94 7.27 7.05
C LEU A 206 28.86 5.73 7.13
N PHE A 207 29.70 5.05 6.34
CA PHE A 207 29.77 3.58 6.34
C PHE A 207 30.68 3.08 7.46
N TYR A 208 30.21 2.07 8.20
CA TYR A 208 31.00 1.39 9.23
C TYR A 208 31.05 -0.15 9.03
N ASP A 209 30.26 -0.68 8.11
CA ASP A 209 30.08 -2.12 7.88
C ASP A 209 30.31 -2.50 6.40
N TYR A 210 30.65 -3.77 6.17
CA TYR A 210 30.76 -4.38 4.84
C TYR A 210 29.68 -5.48 4.63
N PRO A 211 29.14 -5.65 3.41
CA PRO A 211 29.41 -4.86 2.19
C PRO A 211 28.91 -3.42 2.29
N LEU A 212 29.58 -2.51 1.57
CA LEU A 212 29.22 -1.09 1.57
C LEU A 212 27.80 -0.89 1.02
N GLN A 213 27.01 -0.06 1.70
CA GLN A 213 25.66 0.28 1.30
C GLN A 213 25.35 1.73 1.66
N LEU A 214 24.85 2.50 0.69
CA LEU A 214 24.30 3.83 0.96
C LEU A 214 23.08 3.73 1.88
N LYS A 215 23.12 4.44 3.01
CA LYS A 215 22.02 4.51 3.98
C LYS A 215 21.73 5.97 4.30
N TRP A 216 20.48 6.25 4.61
CA TRP A 216 20.04 7.55 5.10
C TRP A 216 19.17 7.32 6.32
N THR A 217 19.58 7.88 7.45
CA THR A 217 18.75 7.93 8.65
C THR A 217 17.57 8.88 8.45
N ASN A 218 17.75 9.92 7.63
CA ASN A 218 16.68 10.81 7.21
C ASN A 218 15.82 10.16 6.10
N VAL A 219 14.58 9.83 6.45
CA VAL A 219 13.59 9.19 5.55
C VAL A 219 12.76 10.20 4.75
N GLY A 220 13.05 11.50 4.86
CA GLY A 220 12.33 12.58 4.17
C GLY A 220 12.40 12.53 2.65
N HIS A 221 13.29 11.69 2.10
CA HIS A 221 13.42 11.46 0.67
C HIS A 221 12.41 10.43 0.12
N PHE A 222 11.70 9.71 0.98
CA PHE A 222 10.63 8.83 0.54
C PHE A 222 9.43 9.64 0.03
N GLU A 223 8.80 9.21 -1.06
CA GLU A 223 7.80 10.04 -1.75
C GLU A 223 6.57 10.29 -0.89
N ASP A 224 6.17 9.28 -0.11
CA ASP A 224 5.04 9.35 0.80
C ASP A 224 5.35 10.32 1.94
N VAL A 225 6.47 10.16 2.64
CA VAL A 225 6.95 11.07 3.69
C VAL A 225 7.05 12.50 3.15
N TYR A 226 7.63 12.67 1.97
CA TYR A 226 7.78 13.99 1.36
C TYR A 226 6.43 14.66 1.13
N LEU A 227 5.45 13.96 0.53
CA LEU A 227 4.13 14.53 0.23
C LEU A 227 3.27 14.74 1.48
N ILE A 228 3.22 13.74 2.37
CA ILE A 228 2.25 13.69 3.47
C ILE A 228 2.78 14.21 4.79
N ALA A 229 4.09 14.38 4.93
CA ALA A 229 4.69 15.03 6.10
C ALA A 229 5.28 16.38 5.72
N LEU A 230 6.28 16.40 4.83
CA LEU A 230 7.08 17.61 4.59
C LEU A 230 6.33 18.65 3.75
N GLN A 231 5.53 18.23 2.77
CA GLN A 231 4.77 19.16 1.91
C GLN A 231 3.31 19.29 2.31
N ARG A 232 2.88 18.61 3.39
CA ARG A 232 1.46 18.52 3.74
C ARG A 232 0.81 19.87 4.00
N GLU A 233 1.41 20.71 4.83
CA GLU A 233 0.83 22.02 5.16
C GLU A 233 0.71 22.91 3.93
N PHE A 234 1.75 22.92 3.10
CA PHE A 234 1.73 23.64 1.83
C PHE A 234 0.63 23.10 0.92
N LEU A 235 0.53 21.79 0.72
CA LEU A 235 -0.48 21.17 -0.14
C LEU A 235 -1.90 21.38 0.43
N GLU A 236 -2.12 21.26 1.72
CA GLU A 236 -3.41 21.56 2.37
C GLU A 236 -3.81 23.04 2.15
N SER A 237 -2.85 23.98 2.21
CA SER A 237 -3.09 25.38 1.87
C SER A 237 -3.50 25.59 0.40
N GLN A 238 -3.13 24.67 -0.50
CA GLN A 238 -3.54 24.65 -1.90
C GLN A 238 -4.84 23.85 -2.13
N GLY A 239 -5.52 23.42 -1.07
CA GLY A 239 -6.79 22.68 -1.13
C GLY A 239 -6.64 21.18 -1.40
N PHE A 240 -5.48 20.59 -1.06
CA PHE A 240 -5.32 19.14 -1.07
C PHE A 240 -5.87 18.53 0.21
N ARG A 241 -6.37 17.29 0.13
CA ARG A 241 -6.93 16.55 1.26
C ARG A 241 -6.19 15.24 1.46
N PHE A 242 -5.72 14.97 2.67
CA PHE A 242 -5.07 13.73 3.04
C PHE A 242 -5.97 12.96 4.01
N ALA A 243 -6.14 11.66 3.79
CA ALA A 243 -6.97 10.83 4.67
C ALA A 243 -6.44 10.81 6.11
N SER A 244 -7.34 10.68 7.09
CA SER A 244 -6.95 10.41 8.48
C SER A 244 -6.39 8.98 8.61
N GLN A 245 -5.66 8.72 9.70
CA GLN A 245 -5.21 7.36 10.02
C GLN A 245 -6.37 6.38 10.20
N GLU A 246 -7.46 6.83 10.82
CA GLU A 246 -8.67 6.03 11.01
C GLU A 246 -9.30 5.63 9.67
N LEU A 247 -9.41 6.57 8.70
CA LEU A 247 -9.91 6.24 7.37
C LEU A 247 -8.93 5.34 6.61
N ALA A 248 -7.62 5.61 6.71
CA ALA A 248 -6.57 4.79 6.14
C ALA A 248 -6.61 3.34 6.64
N ALA A 249 -6.99 3.10 7.90
CA ALA A 249 -7.16 1.76 8.47
C ALA A 249 -8.36 0.99 7.91
N TYR A 250 -9.32 1.63 7.23
CA TYR A 250 -10.29 0.91 6.40
C TYR A 250 -9.78 0.63 4.98
N PHE A 251 -8.87 1.47 4.49
CA PHE A 251 -8.29 1.33 3.16
C PHE A 251 -7.23 0.24 3.09
N SER A 252 -6.34 0.17 4.08
CA SER A 252 -5.23 -0.77 4.05
C SER A 252 -4.77 -1.18 5.43
N ILE A 253 -4.18 -2.37 5.50
CA ILE A 253 -3.30 -2.81 6.60
C ILE A 253 -1.83 -2.59 6.21
N ASN A 254 -1.00 -2.18 7.17
CA ASN A 254 0.47 -2.29 7.14
C ASN A 254 0.94 -2.74 8.52
N ASP A 255 0.51 -2.00 9.55
CA ASP A 255 0.73 -2.34 10.95
C ASP A 255 -0.59 -2.69 11.64
N LEU A 256 -0.59 -3.62 12.60
CA LEU A 256 -1.80 -4.00 13.32
C LEU A 256 -2.27 -2.94 14.32
N LEU A 257 -1.36 -2.13 14.86
CA LEU A 257 -1.65 -1.18 15.94
C LEU A 257 -2.71 -0.12 15.60
N PRO A 258 -2.68 0.55 14.43
CA PRO A 258 -3.74 1.49 14.05
C PRO A 258 -5.13 0.85 14.06
N HIS A 259 -5.24 -0.40 13.60
CA HIS A 259 -6.51 -1.12 13.57
C HIS A 259 -7.03 -1.42 14.97
N LEU A 260 -6.15 -1.84 15.88
CA LEU A 260 -6.51 -2.09 17.28
C LEU A 260 -6.97 -0.80 17.99
N GLU A 261 -6.20 0.28 17.84
CA GLU A 261 -6.47 1.54 18.53
C GLU A 261 -7.71 2.27 18.01
N TYR A 262 -8.01 2.19 16.72
CA TYR A 262 -9.24 2.72 16.14
C TYR A 262 -10.42 1.74 16.19
N GLY A 263 -10.23 0.51 16.69
CA GLY A 263 -11.29 -0.50 16.80
C GLY A 263 -11.80 -1.01 15.43
N ILE A 264 -10.94 -1.06 14.43
CA ILE A 264 -11.27 -1.44 13.05
C ILE A 264 -10.89 -2.90 12.81
N SER A 265 -11.90 -3.76 12.61
CA SER A 265 -11.66 -5.17 12.23
C SER A 265 -10.96 -5.27 10.89
N LEU A 266 -10.00 -6.20 10.78
CA LEU A 266 -9.33 -6.55 9.52
C LEU A 266 -10.30 -7.08 8.45
N ASP A 267 -11.46 -7.62 8.86
CA ASP A 267 -12.49 -8.07 7.92
C ASP A 267 -13.10 -6.90 7.10
N ASN A 268 -12.93 -5.65 7.56
CA ASN A 268 -13.44 -4.43 6.90
C ASN A 268 -12.38 -3.72 6.04
N VAL A 269 -11.18 -4.28 5.90
CA VAL A 269 -10.06 -3.65 5.19
C VAL A 269 -10.12 -3.94 3.70
N LEU A 270 -9.91 -2.93 2.85
CA LEU A 270 -9.89 -3.09 1.39
C LEU A 270 -8.65 -3.84 0.89
N GLY A 271 -7.46 -3.42 1.29
CA GLY A 271 -6.19 -3.96 0.81
C GLY A 271 -5.10 -4.04 1.88
N GLY A 272 -3.88 -4.32 1.47
CA GLY A 272 -2.76 -4.37 2.40
C GLY A 272 -1.45 -4.06 1.70
N HIS A 273 -0.49 -3.57 2.48
CA HIS A 273 0.92 -3.47 2.11
C HIS A 273 1.75 -4.19 3.18
N PHE A 274 2.61 -5.12 2.76
CA PHE A 274 3.20 -6.12 3.64
C PHE A 274 4.72 -6.01 3.77
N ALA A 275 5.28 -4.82 3.52
CA ALA A 275 6.69 -4.46 3.77
C ALA A 275 7.72 -5.50 3.28
N SER A 276 7.45 -6.06 2.10
CA SER A 276 8.22 -7.11 1.42
C SER A 276 8.42 -8.40 2.22
N GLY A 277 7.65 -8.62 3.30
CA GLY A 277 7.63 -9.89 4.04
C GLY A 277 6.71 -10.91 3.38
N LEU A 278 5.65 -10.44 2.72
CA LEU A 278 4.66 -11.24 2.01
C LEU A 278 4.52 -10.70 0.58
N VAL A 279 4.71 -11.55 -0.42
CA VAL A 279 4.70 -11.15 -1.84
C VAL A 279 3.82 -12.09 -2.67
N LEU A 280 3.17 -11.57 -3.71
CA LEU A 280 2.41 -12.40 -4.64
C LEU A 280 3.31 -13.19 -5.60
N THR A 281 3.03 -14.48 -5.72
CA THR A 281 3.62 -15.38 -6.74
C THR A 281 2.58 -15.90 -7.74
N SER A 282 1.31 -15.61 -7.48
CA SER A 282 0.16 -15.64 -8.41
C SER A 282 -0.92 -14.73 -7.81
N LYS A 283 -2.12 -14.66 -8.39
CA LYS A 283 -3.22 -13.87 -7.79
C LYS A 283 -3.73 -14.47 -6.48
N GLU A 284 -3.53 -15.77 -6.26
CA GLU A 284 -4.01 -16.51 -5.09
C GLU A 284 -2.87 -16.81 -4.11
N ASN A 285 -1.65 -17.03 -4.57
CA ASN A 285 -0.55 -17.46 -3.71
C ASN A 285 0.29 -16.30 -3.17
N VAL A 286 0.39 -16.24 -1.85
CA VAL A 286 1.24 -15.30 -1.10
C VAL A 286 2.45 -16.07 -0.59
N TYR A 287 3.64 -15.64 -0.99
CA TYR A 287 4.92 -16.21 -0.61
C TYR A 287 5.52 -15.46 0.56
N LEU A 288 6.01 -16.20 1.55
CA LEU A 288 6.70 -15.68 2.72
C LEU A 288 8.15 -15.37 2.33
N ALA A 289 8.43 -14.11 1.98
CA ALA A 289 9.74 -13.67 1.48
C ALA A 289 10.77 -13.43 2.60
N LYS A 290 10.32 -13.29 3.85
CA LYS A 290 11.16 -13.12 5.05
C LYS A 290 10.69 -14.10 6.13
N LYS A 291 11.61 -14.59 6.97
CA LYS A 291 11.22 -15.46 8.09
C LYS A 291 10.51 -14.62 9.15
N LEU A 292 9.18 -14.57 9.09
CA LEU A 292 8.34 -13.79 10.02
C LEU A 292 7.87 -14.60 11.23
N PHE A 293 7.92 -15.93 11.15
CA PHE A 293 7.39 -16.85 12.17
C PHE A 293 8.44 -17.92 12.50
N ASN A 294 8.43 -18.40 13.74
CA ASN A 294 9.32 -19.47 14.21
C ASN A 294 8.60 -20.83 14.25
N THR A 295 7.30 -20.84 14.50
CA THR A 295 6.50 -22.06 14.62
C THR A 295 5.28 -22.04 13.70
N ARG A 296 4.70 -23.21 13.44
CA ARG A 296 3.45 -23.29 12.66
C ARG A 296 2.28 -22.64 13.40
N ASP A 297 2.25 -22.76 14.72
CA ASP A 297 1.17 -22.19 15.53
C ASP A 297 1.20 -20.65 15.51
N GLU A 298 2.37 -20.04 15.54
CA GLU A 298 2.53 -18.58 15.34
C GLU A 298 1.95 -18.14 13.99
N LEU A 299 2.33 -18.82 12.91
CA LEU A 299 1.84 -18.49 11.56
C LEU A 299 0.32 -18.63 11.45
N VAL A 300 -0.25 -19.72 11.99
CA VAL A 300 -1.69 -19.97 11.89
C VAL A 300 -2.49 -19.05 12.83
N SER A 301 -1.93 -18.60 13.95
CA SER A 301 -2.61 -17.67 14.86
C SER A 301 -2.46 -16.19 14.47
N ASP A 302 -1.57 -15.87 13.52
CA ASP A 302 -1.35 -14.50 13.08
C ASP A 302 -2.57 -13.89 12.37
N TYR A 303 -2.94 -12.67 12.79
CA TYR A 303 -4.12 -11.97 12.31
C TYR A 303 -4.04 -11.62 10.81
N ILE A 304 -2.86 -11.26 10.30
CA ILE A 304 -2.66 -10.93 8.89
C ILE A 304 -2.75 -12.19 8.04
N ILE A 305 -2.15 -13.30 8.49
CA ILE A 305 -2.26 -14.60 7.83
C ILE A 305 -3.71 -15.07 7.77
N GLN A 306 -4.45 -14.99 8.89
CA GLN A 306 -5.87 -15.34 8.93
C GLN A 306 -6.72 -14.47 7.99
N MET A 307 -6.46 -13.16 7.94
CA MET A 307 -7.11 -12.24 7.01
C MET A 307 -6.83 -12.63 5.54
N LEU A 308 -5.58 -12.98 5.21
CA LEU A 308 -5.20 -13.42 3.86
C LEU A 308 -5.93 -14.72 3.47
N LEU A 309 -5.98 -15.70 4.36
CA LEU A 309 -6.69 -16.97 4.13
C LEU A 309 -8.19 -16.73 3.90
N LYS A 310 -8.83 -15.87 4.72
CA LYS A 310 -10.24 -15.47 4.52
C LYS A 310 -10.47 -14.75 3.20
N ALA A 311 -9.49 -13.97 2.72
CA ALA A 311 -9.52 -13.32 1.41
C ALA A 311 -9.24 -14.29 0.24
N GLY A 312 -9.15 -15.59 0.50
CA GLY A 312 -8.98 -16.64 -0.49
C GLY A 312 -7.54 -16.83 -0.96
N HIS A 313 -6.56 -16.36 -0.20
CA HIS A 313 -5.15 -16.61 -0.51
C HIS A 313 -4.65 -17.96 0.03
N ASN A 314 -3.68 -18.54 -0.66
CA ASN A 314 -2.85 -19.61 -0.13
C ASN A 314 -1.53 -19.04 0.37
N ILE A 315 -1.04 -19.54 1.51
CA ILE A 315 0.27 -19.14 2.05
C ILE A 315 1.33 -20.17 1.63
N VAL A 316 2.36 -19.69 0.93
CA VAL A 316 3.50 -20.48 0.47
C VAL A 316 4.71 -20.18 1.34
N ILE A 317 5.22 -21.22 1.99
CA ILE A 317 6.34 -21.12 2.93
C ILE A 317 7.59 -21.70 2.24
N PRO A 318 8.72 -20.98 2.22
CA PRO A 318 9.99 -21.49 1.71
C PRO A 318 10.44 -22.73 2.47
N ASN A 319 11.05 -23.69 1.77
CA ASN A 319 11.52 -24.94 2.40
C ASN A 319 12.59 -24.71 3.49
N ASP A 320 13.36 -23.63 3.38
CA ASP A 320 14.40 -23.21 4.33
C ASP A 320 13.83 -22.50 5.56
N PHE A 321 12.56 -22.10 5.54
CA PHE A 321 11.87 -21.57 6.73
C PHE A 321 11.27 -22.73 7.51
N TYR A 322 12.15 -23.53 8.13
CA TYR A 322 11.71 -24.57 9.06
C TYR A 322 10.87 -23.93 10.17
N LEU A 323 9.60 -24.36 10.24
CA LEU A 323 8.67 -24.04 11.30
C LEU A 323 8.49 -25.29 12.14
N GLU A 324 8.90 -25.20 13.41
CA GLU A 324 8.74 -26.28 14.39
C GLU A 324 7.28 -26.64 14.65
#